data_AF-A0A2V6SZT8-F1
#
_entry.id   AF-A0A2V6SZT8-F1
#
_cell.length_a   1.000
_cell.length_b   1.000
_cell.length_c   1.000
_cell.angle_alpha   90.00
_cell.angle_beta   90.00
_cell.angle_gamma   90.00
#
_symmetry.space_group_name_H-M   'P 1'
#
loop_
_entity.id
_entity.type
_entity.pdbx_description
1 polymer ?
#
loop_
_entity_poly.entity_id
_entity_poly.type
_entity_poly.pdbx_seq_one_letter_code
_entity_poly.pdbx_strand_id
1 'polypeptide(L)'
;MTMRAPTTWPMAGILTGVLMLTTGTVSAEPYGQRGQGLTRFQERLGLSDDQVRALHQAREQQWEGRQQIRRSMMAARRSLNELILQGADDTAIKAKTAEIQQLTGQALELRVKAMQDFAKILTPEQRTRVLQRHHRPHSEVDLPAAG
;
A
#
# COMPACT_ATOMS: atom_id res chain seq x y z
N MET A 1 -52.03 -20.59 18.38
CA MET A 1 -51.88 -19.97 17.04
C MET A 1 -52.62 -18.65 17.05
N THR A 2 -51.88 -17.53 17.16
CA THR A 2 -52.42 -16.18 17.11
C THR A 2 -51.54 -15.37 16.16
N MET A 3 -52.12 -15.03 15.01
CA MET A 3 -51.48 -14.26 13.95
C MET A 3 -51.31 -12.81 14.39
N ARG A 4 -50.09 -12.27 14.29
CA ARG A 4 -49.83 -10.83 14.31
C ARG A 4 -49.56 -10.38 12.87
N ALA A 5 -50.46 -9.56 12.35
CA ALA A 5 -50.33 -8.92 11.05
C ALA A 5 -49.26 -7.80 11.11
N PRO A 6 -48.54 -7.53 10.01
CA PRO A 6 -47.53 -6.47 9.94
C PRO A 6 -48.18 -5.09 9.79
N THR A 7 -47.76 -4.14 10.62
CA THR A 7 -48.11 -2.72 10.52
C THR A 7 -47.31 -2.09 9.38
N THR A 8 -47.96 -1.94 8.22
CA THR A 8 -47.45 -1.19 7.08
C THR A 8 -47.89 0.27 7.21
N TRP A 9 -46.92 1.20 7.27
CA TRP A 9 -47.19 2.63 7.13
C TRP A 9 -46.95 3.04 5.67
N PRO A 10 -47.97 3.57 4.97
CA PRO A 10 -47.84 3.97 3.58
C PRO A 10 -47.42 5.45 3.44
N MET A 11 -46.56 5.69 2.44
CA MET A 11 -46.46 6.92 1.62
C MET A 11 -46.01 8.21 2.33
N ALA A 12 -45.45 9.21 1.68
CA ALA A 12 -44.71 9.39 0.45
C ALA A 12 -44.26 10.86 0.54
N GLY A 13 -42.99 11.14 0.27
CA GLY A 13 -42.47 12.50 0.24
C GLY A 13 -41.36 12.57 -0.79
N ILE A 14 -41.76 12.73 -2.05
CA ILE A 14 -40.89 12.99 -3.19
C ILE A 14 -40.23 14.35 -2.97
N LEU A 15 -38.90 14.39 -2.94
CA LEU A 15 -38.12 15.57 -3.31
C LEU A 15 -36.98 15.12 -4.24
N THR A 16 -37.26 15.27 -5.54
CA THR A 16 -36.41 15.94 -6.54
C THR A 16 -35.04 16.32 -5.99
N GLY A 17 -33.93 15.70 -6.39
CA GLY A 17 -33.40 15.79 -7.73
C GLY A 17 -32.26 16.81 -7.76
N VAL A 18 -31.03 16.34 -7.52
CA VAL A 18 -29.81 16.97 -8.05
C VAL A 18 -28.84 15.83 -8.40
N LEU A 19 -28.90 15.38 -9.65
CA LEU A 19 -27.80 14.65 -10.27
C LEU A 19 -26.70 15.69 -10.61
N MET A 20 -25.85 16.01 -9.62
CA MET A 20 -24.58 16.65 -9.90
C MET A 20 -23.60 15.56 -10.33
N LEU A 21 -23.62 15.22 -11.61
CA LEU A 21 -22.46 14.65 -12.30
C LEU A 21 -21.40 15.75 -12.39
N THR A 22 -20.74 16.03 -11.26
CA THR A 22 -19.42 16.63 -11.32
C THR A 22 -18.50 15.53 -11.83
N THR A 23 -18.35 15.47 -13.15
CA THR A 23 -17.14 14.90 -13.75
C THR A 23 -15.99 15.74 -13.23
N GLY A 24 -15.49 15.40 -12.03
CA GLY A 24 -14.20 15.84 -11.58
C GLY A 24 -13.23 15.37 -12.65
N THR A 25 -12.73 16.32 -13.45
CA THR A 25 -11.54 16.10 -14.23
C THR A 25 -10.49 15.65 -13.21
N VAL A 26 -10.23 14.34 -13.17
CA VAL A 26 -9.03 13.82 -12.53
C VAL A 26 -7.93 14.45 -13.35
N SER A 27 -7.42 15.59 -12.87
CA SER A 27 -6.18 16.15 -13.35
C SER A 27 -5.18 15.03 -13.22
N ALA A 28 -4.82 14.42 -14.35
CA ALA A 28 -3.72 13.49 -14.43
C ALA A 28 -2.50 14.28 -13.99
N GLU A 29 -2.16 14.21 -12.69
CA GLU A 29 -0.88 14.68 -12.20
C GLU A 29 0.18 14.09 -13.12
N PRO A 30 1.12 14.90 -13.62
CA PRO A 30 2.09 14.44 -14.58
C PRO A 30 2.84 13.26 -13.97
N TYR A 31 2.77 12.12 -14.66
CA TYR A 31 3.44 10.85 -14.38
C TYR A 31 4.98 10.95 -14.43
N GLY A 32 5.57 12.11 -14.12
CA GLY A 32 6.98 12.42 -14.36
C GLY A 32 7.97 12.01 -13.27
N GLN A 33 7.51 11.75 -12.03
CA GLN A 33 8.41 11.65 -10.89
C GLN A 33 8.66 10.21 -10.37
N ARG A 34 7.74 9.27 -10.64
CA ARG A 34 7.94 7.84 -10.27
C ARG A 34 8.89 7.09 -11.21
N GLY A 35 9.06 7.56 -12.45
CA GLY A 35 9.95 6.94 -13.44
C GLY A 35 11.43 7.21 -13.16
N GLN A 36 11.80 8.45 -12.83
CA GLN A 36 13.21 8.88 -12.74
C GLN A 36 14.05 8.08 -11.73
N GLY A 37 13.47 7.70 -10.59
CA GLY A 37 14.20 6.92 -9.57
C GLY A 37 14.55 5.51 -10.03
N LEU A 38 13.67 4.88 -10.82
CA LEU A 38 13.92 3.56 -11.38
C LEU A 38 14.93 3.63 -12.53
N THR A 39 14.79 4.61 -13.42
CA THR A 39 15.71 4.81 -14.54
C THR A 39 17.14 5.03 -14.06
N ARG A 40 17.34 5.88 -13.04
CA ARG A 40 18.66 6.10 -12.41
C ARG A 40 19.23 4.86 -11.73
N PHE A 41 18.38 3.96 -11.26
CA PHE A 41 18.81 2.70 -10.64
C PHE A 41 19.24 1.67 -11.70
N GLN A 42 18.50 1.59 -12.81
CA GLN A 42 18.78 0.70 -13.93
C GLN A 42 20.10 1.06 -14.63
N GLU A 43 20.29 2.35 -14.96
CA GLU A 43 21.51 2.85 -15.62
C GLU A 43 22.77 2.56 -14.80
N ARG A 44 22.71 2.71 -13.47
CA ARG A 44 23.85 2.52 -12.57
C ARG A 44 24.21 1.06 -12.33
N LEU A 45 23.26 0.15 -12.48
CA LEU A 45 23.53 -1.29 -12.41
C LEU A 45 23.97 -1.86 -13.76
N GLY A 46 23.91 -1.07 -14.84
CA GLY A 46 24.19 -1.54 -16.19
C GLY A 46 23.28 -2.69 -16.57
N LEU A 47 21.99 -2.57 -16.27
CA LEU A 47 21.02 -3.61 -16.61
C LEU A 47 20.82 -3.64 -18.12
N SER A 48 20.82 -4.84 -18.71
CA SER A 48 20.42 -4.99 -20.11
C SER A 48 18.93 -4.74 -20.28
N ASP A 49 18.50 -4.47 -21.52
CA ASP A 49 17.08 -4.30 -21.84
C ASP A 49 16.25 -5.54 -21.45
N ASP A 50 16.81 -6.73 -21.62
CA ASP A 50 16.20 -7.99 -21.19
C ASP A 50 16.03 -8.06 -19.66
N GLN A 51 17.06 -7.67 -18.91
CA GLN A 51 16.98 -7.61 -17.45
C GLN A 51 15.94 -6.57 -17.00
N VAL A 52 15.88 -5.41 -17.66
CA VAL A 52 14.87 -4.38 -17.39
C VAL A 52 13.46 -4.90 -17.64
N ARG A 53 13.22 -5.55 -18.79
CA ARG A 53 11.92 -6.18 -19.10
C ARG A 53 11.52 -7.23 -18.07
N ALA A 54 12.44 -8.12 -17.71
CA ALA A 54 12.20 -9.15 -16.70
C ALA A 54 11.84 -8.54 -15.33
N LEU A 55 12.49 -7.43 -14.96
CA LEU A 55 12.19 -6.71 -13.72
C LEU A 55 10.81 -6.06 -13.72
N HIS A 56 10.41 -5.48 -14.85
CA HIS A 56 9.06 -4.92 -14.99
C HIS A 56 8.00 -6.01 -14.85
N GLN A 57 8.18 -7.16 -15.53
CA GLN A 57 7.26 -8.29 -15.42
C GLN A 57 7.17 -8.84 -13.99
N ALA A 58 8.32 -9.04 -13.32
CA ALA A 58 8.35 -9.52 -11.94
C ALA A 58 7.65 -8.55 -10.96
N ARG A 59 7.72 -7.24 -11.21
CA ARG A 59 7.00 -6.24 -10.41
C ARG A 59 5.50 -6.24 -10.69
N GLU A 60 5.12 -6.36 -11.95
CA GLU A 60 3.71 -6.39 -12.36
C GLU A 60 2.98 -7.59 -11.72
N GLN A 61 3.62 -8.76 -11.71
CA GLN A 61 3.08 -9.98 -11.07
C GLN A 61 2.79 -9.79 -9.57
N GLN A 62 3.49 -8.88 -8.90
CA GLN A 62 3.31 -8.61 -7.48
C GLN A 62 2.50 -7.34 -7.20
N TRP A 63 2.12 -6.59 -8.24
CA TRP A 63 1.50 -5.28 -8.09
C TRP A 63 0.20 -5.34 -7.29
N GLU A 64 -0.70 -6.25 -7.67
CA GLU A 64 -2.00 -6.39 -7.03
C GLU A 64 -1.87 -6.73 -5.54
N GLY A 65 -1.01 -7.71 -5.20
CA GLY A 65 -0.74 -8.09 -3.81
C GLY A 65 -0.19 -6.93 -2.99
N ARG A 66 0.72 -6.12 -3.56
CA ARG A 66 1.24 -4.91 -2.90
C ARG A 66 0.16 -3.87 -2.67
N GLN A 67 -0.70 -3.64 -3.66
CA GLN A 67 -1.79 -2.66 -3.53
C GLN A 67 -2.81 -3.11 -2.49
N GLN A 68 -3.13 -4.41 -2.46
CA GLN A 68 -4.06 -4.94 -1.48
C GLN A 68 -3.52 -4.77 -0.05
N ILE A 69 -2.28 -5.19 0.22
CA ILE A 69 -1.66 -5.01 1.55
C ILE A 69 -1.61 -3.53 1.93
N ARG A 70 -1.28 -2.63 0.98
CA ARG A 70 -1.26 -1.19 1.25
C ARG A 70 -2.64 -0.65 1.64
N ARG A 71 -3.70 -1.04 0.93
CA ARG A 71 -5.08 -0.63 1.24
C ARG A 71 -5.51 -1.17 2.60
N SER A 72 -5.31 -2.46 2.86
CA SER A 72 -5.66 -3.09 4.14
C SER A 72 -4.92 -2.47 5.31
N MET A 73 -3.61 -2.21 5.16
CA MET A 73 -2.80 -1.57 6.20
C MET A 73 -3.31 -0.15 6.53
N MET A 74 -3.68 0.64 5.52
CA MET A 74 -4.25 1.98 5.72
C MET A 74 -5.60 1.91 6.41
N ALA A 75 -6.47 0.97 6.02
CA ALA A 75 -7.78 0.77 6.64
C ALA A 75 -7.64 0.33 8.12
N ALA A 76 -6.79 -0.66 8.40
CA ALA A 76 -6.57 -1.18 9.74
C ALA A 76 -6.02 -0.10 10.70
N ARG A 77 -5.09 0.74 10.22
CA ARG A 77 -4.56 1.87 11.01
C ARG A 77 -5.61 2.93 11.32
N ARG A 78 -6.47 3.28 10.35
CA ARG A 78 -7.59 4.22 10.59
C ARG A 78 -8.56 3.65 11.62
N SER A 79 -8.96 2.39 11.45
CA SER A 79 -9.85 1.71 12.39
C SER A 79 -9.25 1.62 13.80
N LEU A 80 -7.94 1.35 13.93
CA LEU A 80 -7.28 1.36 15.24
C LEU A 80 -7.33 2.75 15.90
N ASN A 81 -7.05 3.81 15.14
CA ASN A 81 -7.13 5.18 15.65
C ASN A 81 -8.56 5.53 16.09
N GLU A 82 -9.57 5.14 15.32
CA GLU A 82 -10.98 5.33 15.66
C GLU A 82 -11.35 4.61 16.97
N LEU A 83 -10.95 3.34 17.12
CA LEU A 83 -11.20 2.56 18.34
C LEU A 83 -10.59 3.23 19.58
N ILE A 84 -9.36 3.73 19.47
CA ILE A 84 -8.69 4.43 20.57
C ILE A 84 -9.42 5.73 20.92
N LEU A 85 -9.78 6.54 19.92
CA LEU A 85 -10.46 7.83 20.15
C LEU A 85 -11.89 7.67 20.68
N GLN A 86 -12.55 6.55 20.37
CA GLN A 86 -13.89 6.22 20.87
C GLN A 86 -13.86 5.57 22.27
N GLY A 87 -12.68 5.30 22.83
CA GLY A 87 -12.55 4.62 24.12
C GLY A 87 -13.04 3.18 24.08
N ALA A 88 -12.84 2.48 22.96
CA ALA A 88 -13.15 1.06 22.84
C ALA A 88 -12.35 0.22 23.84
N ASP A 89 -12.84 -0.98 24.15
CA ASP A 89 -12.14 -1.87 25.08
C ASP A 89 -10.79 -2.38 24.54
N ASP A 90 -9.94 -2.81 25.47
CA ASP A 90 -8.60 -3.32 25.17
C ASP A 90 -8.62 -4.54 24.23
N THR A 91 -9.70 -5.32 24.24
CA THR A 91 -9.83 -6.52 23.39
C THR A 91 -9.97 -6.11 21.92
N ALA A 92 -10.80 -5.11 21.62
CA ALA A 92 -10.95 -4.56 20.28
C ALA A 92 -9.65 -3.93 19.76
N ILE A 93 -8.95 -3.18 20.62
CA ILE A 93 -7.64 -2.57 20.29
C ILE A 93 -6.58 -3.66 20.01
N LYS A 94 -6.52 -4.70 20.85
CA LYS A 94 -5.59 -5.84 20.65
C LYS A 94 -5.89 -6.59 19.36
N ALA A 95 -7.16 -6.81 19.03
CA ALA A 95 -7.56 -7.48 17.79
C ALA A 95 -7.10 -6.70 16.55
N LYS A 96 -7.28 -5.37 16.50
CA LYS A 96 -6.77 -4.56 15.37
C LYS A 96 -5.27 -4.44 15.34
N THR A 97 -4.61 -4.43 16.50
CA THR A 97 -3.15 -4.49 16.56
C THR A 97 -2.61 -5.78 15.95
N ALA A 98 -3.23 -6.93 16.27
CA ALA A 98 -2.86 -8.22 15.70
C ALA A 98 -3.06 -8.27 14.17
N GLU A 99 -4.13 -7.68 13.65
CA GLU A 99 -4.35 -7.57 12.20
C GLU A 99 -3.23 -6.77 11.51
N ILE A 100 -2.81 -5.64 12.09
CA ILE A 100 -1.69 -4.84 11.57
C ILE A 100 -0.39 -5.63 11.57
N GLN A 101 -0.14 -6.42 12.62
CA GLN A 101 1.04 -7.29 12.70
C GLN A 101 1.01 -8.36 11.60
N GLN A 102 -0.14 -8.99 11.36
CA GLN A 102 -0.31 -9.96 10.28
C GLN A 102 -0.04 -9.34 8.91
N LEU A 103 -0.63 -8.16 8.63
CA LEU A 103 -0.40 -7.43 7.38
C LEU A 103 1.07 -7.03 7.20
N THR A 104 1.77 -6.75 8.29
CA THR A 104 3.21 -6.46 8.28
C THR A 104 4.02 -7.70 7.91
N GLY A 105 3.66 -8.86 8.45
CA GLY A 105 4.26 -10.15 8.06
C GLY A 105 4.07 -10.44 6.58
N GLN A 106 2.85 -10.30 6.07
CA GLN A 106 2.56 -10.48 4.63
C GLN A 106 3.34 -9.51 3.74
N ALA A 107 3.50 -8.25 4.18
CA ALA A 107 4.30 -7.26 3.46
C ALA A 107 5.78 -7.67 3.38
N LEU A 108 6.32 -8.23 4.48
CA LEU A 108 7.69 -8.71 4.54
C LEU A 108 7.91 -9.91 3.63
N GLU A 109 7.01 -10.90 3.66
CA GLU A 109 7.06 -12.06 2.76
C GLU A 109 7.07 -11.64 1.29
N LEU A 110 6.19 -10.72 0.91
CA LEU A 110 6.13 -10.19 -0.45
C LEU A 110 7.41 -9.44 -0.84
N ARG A 111 8.01 -8.70 0.11
CA ARG A 111 9.30 -8.04 -0.09
C ARG A 111 10.42 -9.07 -0.29
N VAL A 112 10.48 -10.12 0.53
CA VAL A 112 11.49 -11.18 0.42
C VAL A 112 11.37 -11.88 -0.93
N LYS A 113 10.15 -12.29 -1.33
CA LYS A 113 9.89 -12.90 -2.64
C LYS A 113 10.37 -12.00 -3.78
N ALA A 114 10.05 -10.71 -3.73
CA ALA A 114 10.51 -9.74 -4.72
C ALA A 114 12.04 -9.63 -4.80
N MET A 115 12.73 -9.66 -3.66
CA MET A 115 14.19 -9.61 -3.63
C MET A 115 14.81 -10.89 -4.17
N GLN A 116 14.21 -12.05 -3.91
CA GLN A 116 14.64 -13.31 -4.51
C GLN A 116 14.46 -13.30 -6.03
N ASP A 117 13.32 -12.82 -6.54
CA ASP A 117 13.07 -12.73 -7.98
C ASP A 117 13.99 -11.69 -8.65
N PHE A 118 14.24 -10.57 -7.97
CA PHE A 118 15.22 -9.58 -8.39
C PHE A 118 16.63 -10.16 -8.49
N ALA A 119 17.06 -10.92 -7.48
CA ALA A 119 18.40 -11.52 -7.45
C ALA A 119 18.63 -12.51 -8.59
N LYS A 120 17.59 -13.28 -9.01
CA LYS A 120 17.68 -14.22 -10.15
C LYS A 120 17.98 -13.53 -11.48
N ILE A 121 17.55 -12.27 -11.64
CA ILE A 121 17.74 -11.50 -12.87
C ILE A 121 19.14 -10.87 -12.95
N LEU A 122 19.74 -10.58 -11.80
CA LEU A 122 21.05 -9.94 -11.72
C LEU A 122 22.22 -10.93 -11.80
N THR A 123 23.33 -10.49 -12.41
CA THR A 123 24.63 -11.17 -12.31
C THR A 123 25.20 -11.08 -10.89
N PRO A 124 26.14 -11.96 -10.50
CA PRO A 124 26.81 -11.89 -9.20
C PRO A 124 27.42 -10.51 -8.91
N GLU A 125 28.06 -9.89 -9.90
CA GLU A 125 28.68 -8.57 -9.78
C GLU A 125 27.64 -7.47 -9.56
N GLN A 126 26.50 -7.54 -10.27
CA GLN A 126 25.38 -6.62 -10.09
C GLN A 126 24.75 -6.75 -8.70
N ARG A 127 24.65 -7.97 -8.14
CA ARG A 127 24.18 -8.18 -6.76
C ARG A 127 25.12 -7.53 -5.74
N THR A 128 26.43 -7.66 -5.93
CA THR A 128 27.43 -7.02 -5.07
C THR A 128 27.28 -5.49 -5.08
N ARG A 129 27.04 -4.88 -6.25
CA ARG A 129 26.77 -3.42 -6.36
C ARG A 129 25.49 -3.02 -5.63
N VAL A 130 24.45 -3.86 -5.62
CA VAL A 130 23.22 -3.63 -4.86
C VAL A 130 23.48 -3.66 -3.34
N LEU A 131 24.25 -4.64 -2.86
CA LEU A 131 24.60 -4.76 -1.44
C LEU A 131 25.41 -3.57 -0.92
N GLN A 132 26.43 -3.14 -1.67
CA GLN A 132 27.25 -1.97 -1.33
C GLN A 132 26.41 -0.69 -1.22
N ARG A 133 25.31 -0.58 -1.96
CA ARG A 133 24.39 0.57 -1.91
C ARG A 133 23.43 0.50 -0.73
N HIS A 134 22.93 -0.69 -0.37
CA HIS A 134 22.10 -0.86 0.83
C HIS A 134 22.86 -0.58 2.12
N HIS A 135 24.18 -0.70 2.11
CA HIS A 135 25.06 -0.41 3.26
C HIS A 135 25.48 1.07 3.38
N ARG A 136 24.94 1.98 2.57
CA ARG A 136 25.08 3.41 2.83
C ARG A 136 24.24 3.72 4.08
N PRO A 137 24.81 4.13 5.23
CA PRO A 137 24.01 4.48 6.39
C PRO A 137 23.02 5.55 5.92
N HIS A 138 21.74 5.38 6.25
CA HIS A 138 20.84 6.51 6.22
C HIS A 138 21.40 7.43 7.31
N SER A 139 22.21 8.39 6.87
CA SER A 139 22.74 9.46 7.69
C SER A 139 21.58 10.01 8.51
N GLU A 140 21.73 9.90 9.83
CA GLU A 140 21.32 10.92 10.78
C GLU A 140 19.89 11.43 10.53
N VAL A 141 18.94 10.80 11.21
CA VAL A 141 17.72 11.50 11.58
C VAL A 141 18.21 12.69 12.41
N ASP A 142 18.30 13.87 11.78
CA ASP A 142 18.38 15.16 12.46
C ASP A 142 17.15 15.25 13.37
N LEU A 143 17.28 14.69 14.58
CA LEU A 143 16.43 15.05 15.69
C LEU A 143 16.73 16.52 15.95
N PRO A 144 15.74 17.43 15.89
CA PRO A 144 15.98 18.80 16.28
C PRO A 144 16.57 18.77 17.69
N ALA A 145 17.75 19.38 17.85
CA ALA A 145 18.34 19.59 19.15
C ALA A 145 17.26 20.24 20.03
N ALA A 146 16.86 19.53 21.08
CA ALA A 146 15.99 20.09 22.10
C ALA A 146 16.77 21.22 22.77
N GLY A 147 16.43 22.46 22.41
CA GLY A 147 16.73 23.64 23.19
C GLY A 147 15.72 23.82 24.30
#